data_AF-A0AAN4Q6D2-F1
#
_entry.id   AF-A0AAN4Q6D2-F1
#
_cell.length_a   1.000
_cell.length_b   1.000
_cell.length_c   1.000
_cell.angle_alpha   90.00
_cell.angle_beta   90.00
_cell.angle_gamma   90.00
#
_symmetry.space_group_name_H-M   'P 1'
#
loop_
_entity.id
_entity.type
_entity.pdbx_description
1 polymer ?
#
loop_
_entity_poly.entity_id
_entity_poly.type
_entity_poly.pdbx_seq_one_letter_code
_entity_poly.pdbx_strand_id
1 'polypeptide(L)'
;MRLQKDSSIRKGKRAMKLCSLRISNFQSFGPHPTPITFEDITYLLGPNGSGKTAVLQSLCRLFAFEPGLRRVRPSDFHVPVGLSNAEGGTTLWLEAEFSFPETADDEDNDTVAPHFDHMRLQAAGDVPRVRYRLTATVDDEGDVEETLVYVTQADADGNPIVSSIVPKHQRNQIHLHYIPARRDPSDHIAYGATALLGRLLRATQWGGDRDTVKDLTDQITSCLAGNASVTALGQSLNASWKGLHKGAFFAEPKLTFVNSDIEMLLRHMSVSFTPGHGENEVVVV
;
A
#
# COMPACT_ATOMS: atom_id res chain seq x y z
N MET A 1 -24.93 22.04 22.00
CA MET A 1 -25.09 21.80 20.55
C MET A 1 -24.14 20.67 20.18
N ARG A 2 -24.63 19.43 20.27
CA ARG A 2 -23.83 18.20 20.16
C ARG A 2 -24.08 17.66 18.75
N LEU A 3 -23.08 17.74 17.87
CA LEU A 3 -23.11 17.09 16.56
C LEU A 3 -22.87 15.59 16.77
N GLN A 4 -23.95 14.84 17.00
CA GLN A 4 -23.95 13.41 16.74
C GLN A 4 -23.89 13.23 15.23
N LYS A 5 -22.69 12.93 14.71
CA LYS A 5 -22.53 12.45 13.34
C LYS A 5 -22.94 10.99 13.37
N ASP A 6 -24.18 10.76 12.96
CA ASP A 6 -24.79 9.44 12.83
C ASP A 6 -23.92 8.59 11.90
N SER A 7 -23.22 7.60 12.46
CA SER A 7 -22.41 6.63 11.71
C SER A 7 -23.34 5.56 11.14
N SER A 8 -24.24 5.96 10.24
CA SER A 8 -24.92 5.02 9.36
C SER A 8 -23.88 4.45 8.40
N ILE A 9 -23.67 3.14 8.48
CA ILE A 9 -22.89 2.34 7.55
C ILE A 9 -23.46 2.62 6.14
N ARG A 10 -22.72 3.39 5.34
CA ARG A 10 -23.13 3.81 3.98
C ARG A 10 -23.36 2.55 3.14
N LYS A 11 -24.62 2.25 2.80
CA LYS A 11 -24.98 1.25 1.79
C LYS A 11 -24.30 1.60 0.46
N GLY A 12 -23.37 0.76 0.02
CA GLY A 12 -22.93 0.57 -1.38
C GLY A 12 -22.83 1.80 -2.28
N LYS A 13 -22.20 2.89 -1.83
CA LYS A 13 -21.92 4.05 -2.70
C LYS A 13 -20.89 3.62 -3.75
N ARG A 14 -21.18 3.81 -5.04
CA ARG A 14 -20.24 3.50 -6.14
C ARG A 14 -19.09 4.50 -6.06
N ALA A 15 -17.97 4.09 -5.51
CA ALA A 15 -16.73 4.86 -5.44
C ALA A 15 -15.80 4.50 -6.62
N MET A 16 -14.71 5.25 -6.80
CA MET A 16 -13.62 5.00 -7.75
C MET A 16 -13.43 3.51 -8.10
N LYS A 17 -13.47 3.19 -9.40
CA LYS A 17 -13.36 1.81 -9.91
C LYS A 17 -12.26 1.68 -10.96
N LEU A 18 -11.50 0.59 -10.90
CA LEU A 18 -10.63 0.20 -12.01
C LEU A 18 -11.49 -0.29 -13.18
N CYS A 19 -11.41 0.36 -14.33
CA CYS A 19 -12.20 -0.01 -15.51
C CYS A 19 -11.42 -0.88 -16.47
N SER A 20 -10.16 -0.53 -16.71
CA SER A 20 -9.36 -1.22 -17.70
C SER A 20 -7.88 -1.16 -17.39
N LEU A 21 -7.17 -2.13 -17.93
CA LEU A 21 -5.72 -2.24 -17.95
C LEU A 21 -5.28 -2.54 -19.38
N ARG A 22 -4.33 -1.77 -19.91
CA ARG A 22 -3.64 -2.08 -21.16
C ARG A 22 -2.21 -2.44 -20.85
N ILE A 23 -1.78 -3.58 -21.39
CA ILE A 23 -0.45 -4.15 -21.15
C ILE A 23 0.29 -4.24 -22.47
N SER A 24 1.54 -3.78 -22.50
CA SER A 24 2.42 -3.93 -23.66
C SER A 24 3.82 -4.31 -23.23
N ASN A 25 4.37 -5.30 -23.93
CA ASN A 25 5.75 -5.77 -23.80
C ASN A 25 6.12 -6.21 -22.37
N PHE A 26 5.17 -6.81 -21.66
CA PHE A 26 5.29 -7.21 -20.26
C PHE A 26 5.11 -8.72 -20.10
N GLN A 27 6.16 -9.42 -19.71
CA GLN A 27 6.21 -10.86 -19.47
C GLN A 27 5.64 -11.68 -20.65
N SER A 28 4.44 -12.25 -20.49
CA SER A 28 3.78 -13.05 -21.55
C SER A 28 3.04 -12.19 -22.58
N PHE A 29 2.88 -10.89 -22.32
CA PHE A 29 2.26 -9.96 -23.26
C PHE A 29 3.32 -9.36 -24.19
N GLY A 30 3.17 -9.62 -25.48
CA GLY A 30 4.05 -9.09 -26.53
C GLY A 30 3.93 -7.57 -26.72
N PRO A 31 4.57 -7.03 -27.78
CA PRO A 31 4.59 -5.59 -28.05
C PRO A 31 3.24 -5.02 -28.49
N HIS A 32 2.29 -5.88 -28.89
CA HIS A 32 0.94 -5.44 -29.23
C HIS A 32 0.12 -5.19 -27.95
N PRO A 33 -0.41 -3.97 -27.76
CA PRO A 33 -1.13 -3.63 -26.54
C PRO A 33 -2.40 -4.47 -26.37
N THR A 34 -2.53 -5.11 -25.21
CA THR A 34 -3.69 -5.94 -24.89
C THR A 34 -4.56 -5.25 -23.85
N PRO A 35 -5.82 -4.87 -24.18
CA PRO A 35 -6.76 -4.31 -23.22
C PRO A 35 -7.45 -5.42 -22.41
N ILE A 36 -7.67 -5.14 -21.13
CA ILE A 36 -8.35 -6.02 -20.17
C ILE A 36 -9.32 -5.15 -19.40
N THR A 37 -10.61 -5.52 -19.38
CA THR A 37 -11.65 -4.80 -18.63
C THR A 37 -11.86 -5.41 -17.26
N PHE A 38 -12.26 -4.59 -16.30
CA PHE A 38 -12.50 -5.00 -14.92
C PHE A 38 -13.89 -4.56 -14.48
N GLU A 39 -14.52 -5.45 -13.71
CA GLU A 39 -15.72 -5.22 -12.92
C GLU A 39 -15.37 -5.32 -11.43
N ASP A 40 -16.35 -5.06 -10.56
CA ASP A 40 -16.20 -5.16 -9.09
C ASP A 40 -15.63 -6.53 -8.66
N ILE A 41 -16.00 -7.59 -9.39
CA ILE A 41 -15.41 -8.92 -9.27
C ILE A 41 -15.02 -9.40 -10.67
N THR A 42 -13.74 -9.65 -10.89
CA THR A 42 -13.20 -10.07 -12.19
C THR A 42 -12.50 -11.42 -12.04
N TYR A 43 -12.89 -12.40 -12.86
CA TYR A 43 -12.28 -13.74 -12.91
C TYR A 43 -11.36 -13.84 -14.13
N LEU A 44 -10.07 -14.11 -13.91
CA LEU A 44 -9.11 -14.37 -14.98
C LEU A 44 -9.02 -15.88 -15.22
N LEU A 45 -9.53 -16.34 -16.37
CA LEU A 45 -9.56 -17.75 -16.76
C LEU A 45 -8.67 -18.01 -17.98
N GLY A 46 -8.06 -19.19 -18.03
CA GLY A 46 -7.20 -19.60 -19.14
C GLY A 46 -6.18 -20.67 -18.74
N PRO A 47 -5.49 -21.29 -19.70
CA PRO A 47 -4.49 -22.32 -19.44
C PRO A 47 -3.24 -21.77 -18.72
N ASN A 48 -2.38 -22.64 -18.20
CA ASN A 48 -1.10 -22.21 -17.64
C ASN A 48 -0.27 -21.46 -18.69
N GLY A 49 0.36 -20.36 -18.27
CA GLY A 49 1.10 -19.48 -19.19
C GLY A 49 0.24 -18.49 -19.99
N SER A 50 -1.08 -18.50 -19.87
CA SER A 50 -1.97 -17.57 -20.59
C SER A 50 -1.94 -16.10 -20.12
N GLY A 51 -0.97 -15.72 -19.30
CA GLY A 51 -0.82 -14.34 -18.81
C GLY A 51 -1.65 -13.93 -17.59
N LYS A 52 -2.49 -14.79 -16.99
CA LYS A 52 -3.28 -14.45 -15.79
C LYS A 52 -2.45 -13.82 -14.67
N THR A 53 -1.33 -14.45 -14.32
CA THR A 53 -0.41 -13.95 -13.28
C THR A 53 0.23 -12.63 -13.70
N ALA A 54 0.57 -12.48 -14.98
CA ALA A 54 1.15 -11.25 -15.51
C ALA A 54 0.16 -10.06 -15.40
N VAL A 55 -1.14 -10.28 -15.60
CA VAL A 55 -2.18 -9.27 -15.33
C VAL A 55 -2.13 -8.80 -13.88
N LEU A 56 -2.13 -9.74 -12.92
CA LEU A 56 -2.08 -9.38 -11.50
C LEU A 56 -0.76 -8.67 -11.12
N GLN A 57 0.37 -9.14 -11.65
CA GLN A 57 1.67 -8.53 -11.40
C GLN A 57 1.80 -7.14 -12.02
N SER A 58 1.23 -6.89 -13.19
CA SER A 58 1.22 -5.56 -13.79
C SER A 58 0.43 -4.54 -12.94
N LEU A 59 -0.70 -4.95 -12.35
CA LEU A 59 -1.38 -4.13 -11.34
C LEU A 59 -0.51 -3.90 -10.11
N CYS A 60 0.29 -4.90 -9.69
CA CYS A 60 1.24 -4.73 -8.58
C CYS A 60 2.30 -3.68 -8.91
N ARG A 61 2.87 -3.72 -10.12
CA ARG A 61 3.82 -2.71 -10.59
C ARG A 61 3.24 -1.31 -10.56
N LEU A 62 1.94 -1.15 -10.82
CA LEU A 62 1.28 0.14 -10.73
C LEU A 62 1.01 0.57 -9.28
N PHE A 63 0.34 -0.26 -8.48
CA PHE A 63 -0.31 0.18 -7.23
C PHE A 63 -0.15 -0.76 -6.03
N ALA A 64 0.74 -1.76 -6.06
CA ALA A 64 0.92 -2.67 -4.91
C ALA A 64 1.12 -1.89 -3.61
N PHE A 65 0.53 -2.30 -2.50
CA PHE A 65 0.78 -1.63 -1.23
C PHE A 65 2.26 -1.71 -0.83
N GLU A 66 2.87 -2.89 -1.03
CA GLU A 66 4.27 -3.15 -0.74
C GLU A 66 5.19 -2.54 -1.80
N PRO A 67 6.15 -1.65 -1.43
CA PRO A 67 7.06 -1.04 -2.41
C PRO A 67 7.89 -2.05 -3.21
N GLY A 68 8.26 -3.19 -2.60
CA GLY A 68 9.03 -4.24 -3.29
C GLY A 68 8.27 -4.90 -4.45
N LEU A 69 6.94 -4.87 -4.41
CA LEU A 69 6.07 -5.37 -5.48
C LEU A 69 5.82 -4.32 -6.57
N ARG A 70 6.15 -3.05 -6.34
CA ARG A 70 6.00 -1.97 -7.33
C ARG A 70 7.15 -1.92 -8.34
N ARG A 71 8.36 -2.27 -7.90
CA ARG A 71 9.58 -2.16 -8.72
C ARG A 71 9.50 -3.04 -9.96
N VAL A 72 9.62 -2.44 -11.14
CA VAL A 72 9.80 -3.17 -12.40
C VAL A 72 11.18 -3.83 -12.41
N ARG A 73 11.23 -5.05 -12.92
CA ARG A 73 12.45 -5.87 -13.01
C ARG A 73 12.78 -6.18 -14.48
N PRO A 74 14.04 -6.50 -14.81
CA PRO A 74 14.40 -6.96 -16.16
C PRO A 74 13.58 -8.17 -16.61
N SER A 75 13.23 -9.07 -15.67
CA SER A 75 12.37 -10.23 -15.93
C SER A 75 10.91 -9.88 -16.25
N ASP A 76 10.49 -8.63 -16.07
CA ASP A 76 9.14 -8.18 -16.42
C ASP A 76 9.02 -7.81 -17.90
N PHE A 77 10.13 -7.59 -18.61
CA PHE A 77 10.10 -7.30 -20.05
C PHE A 77 9.76 -8.56 -20.83
N HIS A 78 8.91 -8.42 -21.84
CA HIS A 78 8.61 -9.54 -22.73
C HIS A 78 9.84 -9.91 -23.55
N VAL A 79 10.12 -11.21 -23.61
CA VAL A 79 11.21 -11.78 -24.39
C VAL A 79 10.59 -12.68 -25.47
N PRO A 80 10.76 -12.34 -26.76
CA PRO A 80 10.30 -13.19 -27.86
C PRO A 80 10.88 -14.61 -27.79
N VAL A 81 10.14 -15.57 -28.34
CA VAL A 81 10.58 -16.97 -28.39
C VAL A 81 11.91 -17.08 -29.14
N GLY A 82 12.90 -17.72 -28.51
CA GLY A 82 14.23 -17.91 -29.08
C GLY A 82 15.28 -16.91 -28.57
N LEU A 83 14.86 -15.87 -27.85
CA LEU A 83 15.75 -14.97 -27.11
C LEU A 83 15.80 -15.36 -25.63
N SER A 84 16.94 -15.10 -24.99
CA SER A 84 17.16 -15.38 -23.56
C SER A 84 16.80 -14.19 -22.67
N ASN A 85 17.03 -12.98 -23.15
CA ASN A 85 16.80 -11.73 -22.44
C ASN A 85 16.17 -10.68 -23.37
N ALA A 86 15.57 -9.65 -22.78
CA ALA A 86 15.17 -8.46 -23.52
C ALA A 86 16.43 -7.71 -23.97
N GLU A 87 16.39 -7.12 -25.17
CA GLU A 87 17.47 -6.29 -25.70
C GLU A 87 17.51 -4.94 -24.98
N GLY A 88 18.67 -4.30 -24.88
CA GLY A 88 18.76 -2.94 -24.36
C GLY A 88 17.96 -1.96 -25.22
N GLY A 89 17.36 -0.97 -24.58
CA GLY A 89 16.40 -0.06 -25.17
C GLY A 89 14.98 -0.62 -25.28
N THR A 90 14.75 -1.89 -24.92
CA THR A 90 13.40 -2.45 -24.89
C THR A 90 12.54 -1.68 -23.91
N THR A 91 11.37 -1.24 -24.36
CA THR A 91 10.43 -0.47 -23.55
C THR A 91 9.16 -1.29 -23.29
N LEU A 92 8.74 -1.36 -22.03
CA LEU A 92 7.43 -1.87 -21.64
C LEU A 92 6.57 -0.74 -21.11
N TRP A 93 5.26 -0.95 -21.16
CA TRP A 93 4.34 -0.04 -20.50
C TRP A 93 3.07 -0.71 -20.02
N LEU A 94 2.54 -0.16 -18.94
CA LEU A 94 1.32 -0.58 -18.28
C LEU A 94 0.43 0.64 -18.10
N GLU A 95 -0.84 0.52 -18.47
CA GLU A 95 -1.78 1.63 -18.40
C GLU A 95 -3.05 1.21 -17.70
N ALA A 96 -3.42 1.89 -16.63
CA ALA A 96 -4.65 1.63 -15.90
C ALA A 96 -5.57 2.85 -15.95
N GLU A 97 -6.87 2.60 -16.12
CA GLU A 97 -7.89 3.62 -16.16
C GLU A 97 -8.90 3.40 -15.03
N PHE A 98 -9.17 4.46 -14.27
CA PHE A 98 -10.15 4.46 -13.19
C PHE A 98 -11.30 5.40 -13.52
N SER A 99 -12.55 4.96 -13.33
CA SER A 99 -13.75 5.80 -13.41
C SER A 99 -14.20 6.26 -12.04
N PHE A 100 -14.84 7.43 -11.99
CA PHE A 100 -15.40 8.04 -10.78
C PHE A 100 -16.93 8.17 -10.90
N PRO A 101 -17.68 7.05 -10.85
CA PRO A 101 -19.15 7.07 -10.97
C PRO A 101 -19.84 7.94 -9.92
N GLU A 102 -19.20 8.14 -8.77
CA GLU A 102 -19.68 9.02 -7.71
C GLU A 102 -19.84 10.48 -8.11
N THR A 103 -19.21 10.93 -9.20
CA THR A 103 -19.33 12.31 -9.70
C THR A 103 -20.69 12.60 -10.32
N ALA A 104 -21.52 11.58 -10.53
CA ALA A 104 -22.89 11.72 -10.97
C ALA A 104 -23.85 12.15 -9.83
N ASP A 105 -23.44 11.98 -8.57
CA ASP A 105 -24.24 12.34 -7.40
C ASP A 105 -23.74 13.69 -6.82
N ASP A 106 -24.64 14.62 -6.48
CA ASP A 106 -24.33 15.95 -5.90
C ASP A 106 -23.88 15.88 -4.40
N GLU A 107 -23.44 14.71 -3.93
CA GLU A 107 -22.98 14.54 -2.55
C GLU A 107 -21.47 14.68 -2.43
N ASP A 108 -21.00 15.31 -1.34
CA ASP A 108 -19.57 15.41 -1.02
C ASP A 108 -18.88 14.03 -1.07
N ASN A 109 -17.83 13.91 -1.89
CA ASN A 109 -17.03 12.70 -2.00
C ASN A 109 -15.52 12.98 -1.89
N ASP A 110 -14.91 12.42 -0.85
CA ASP A 110 -13.49 12.57 -0.53
C ASP A 110 -12.56 11.92 -1.57
N THR A 111 -13.05 10.97 -2.38
CA THR A 111 -12.24 10.28 -3.41
C THR A 111 -11.98 11.13 -4.65
N VAL A 112 -12.81 12.15 -4.92
CA VAL A 112 -12.73 12.95 -6.15
C VAL A 112 -11.66 14.02 -6.05
N ALA A 113 -11.60 14.72 -4.91
CA ALA A 113 -10.76 15.90 -4.72
C ALA A 113 -9.26 15.67 -5.06
N PRO A 114 -8.62 14.55 -4.68
CA PRO A 114 -7.21 14.34 -5.00
C PRO A 114 -6.91 14.06 -6.47
N HIS A 115 -7.94 13.71 -7.25
CA HIS A 115 -7.81 13.29 -8.64
C HIS A 115 -8.35 14.30 -9.65
N PHE A 116 -9.05 15.34 -9.18
CA PHE A 116 -9.83 16.28 -9.98
C PHE A 116 -9.03 16.90 -11.14
N ASP A 117 -7.81 17.37 -10.88
CA ASP A 117 -6.94 18.01 -11.90
C ASP A 117 -6.57 17.06 -13.06
N HIS A 118 -6.65 15.76 -12.83
CA HIS A 118 -6.25 14.70 -13.76
C HIS A 118 -7.43 13.95 -14.38
N MET A 119 -8.67 14.26 -13.99
CA MET A 119 -9.88 13.65 -14.55
C MET A 119 -10.18 14.15 -15.95
N ARG A 120 -10.61 13.26 -16.85
CA ARG A 120 -11.02 13.58 -18.21
C ARG A 120 -12.31 12.88 -18.59
N LEU A 121 -13.10 13.53 -19.42
CA LEU A 121 -14.29 12.96 -20.05
C LEU A 121 -13.90 12.44 -21.43
N GLN A 122 -14.31 11.22 -21.79
CA GLN A 122 -14.13 10.72 -23.17
C GLN A 122 -15.17 11.34 -24.12
N ALA A 123 -16.39 11.59 -23.63
CA ALA A 123 -17.45 12.26 -24.34
C ALA A 123 -18.28 13.14 -23.39
N ALA A 124 -19.05 14.08 -23.95
CA ALA A 124 -19.96 14.90 -23.16
C ALA A 124 -20.97 14.01 -22.42
N GLY A 125 -21.06 14.18 -21.09
CA GLY A 125 -21.95 13.40 -20.22
C GLY A 125 -21.41 12.03 -19.80
N ASP A 126 -20.18 11.65 -20.17
CA ASP A 126 -19.56 10.42 -19.70
C ASP A 126 -19.09 10.52 -18.23
N VAL A 127 -18.76 9.39 -17.62
CA VAL A 127 -18.17 9.35 -16.28
C VAL A 127 -16.70 9.80 -16.37
N PRO A 128 -16.25 10.77 -15.56
CA PRO A 128 -14.86 11.18 -15.49
C PRO A 128 -13.92 10.01 -15.21
N ARG A 129 -12.78 10.00 -15.90
CA ARG A 129 -11.76 8.96 -15.78
C ARG A 129 -10.38 9.55 -15.54
N VAL A 130 -9.54 8.79 -14.83
CA VAL A 130 -8.12 9.08 -14.67
C VAL A 130 -7.32 7.94 -15.28
N ARG A 131 -6.39 8.29 -16.17
CA ARG A 131 -5.50 7.34 -16.84
C ARG A 131 -4.09 7.46 -16.28
N TYR A 132 -3.56 6.34 -15.79
CA TYR A 132 -2.18 6.20 -15.33
C TYR A 132 -1.39 5.41 -16.35
N ARG A 133 -0.15 5.84 -16.64
CA ARG A 133 0.77 5.15 -17.53
C ARG A 133 2.13 4.96 -16.84
N LEU A 134 2.49 3.72 -16.58
CA LEU A 134 3.85 3.34 -16.23
C LEU A 134 4.60 2.99 -17.52
N THR A 135 5.74 3.62 -17.75
CA THR A 135 6.66 3.26 -18.82
C THR A 135 7.98 2.88 -18.19
N ALA A 136 8.56 1.76 -18.62
CA ALA A 136 9.88 1.35 -18.17
C ALA A 136 10.75 0.93 -19.36
N THR A 137 12.02 1.29 -19.30
CA THR A 137 13.02 0.94 -20.32
C THR A 137 14.17 0.25 -19.64
N VAL A 138 14.65 -0.84 -20.23
CA VAL A 138 15.84 -1.56 -19.77
C VAL A 138 17.02 -1.19 -20.67
N ASP A 139 18.19 -0.93 -20.10
CA ASP A 139 19.41 -0.70 -20.86
C ASP A 139 20.20 -2.01 -21.11
N ASP A 140 21.34 -1.90 -21.79
CA ASP A 140 22.20 -3.05 -22.11
C ASP A 140 22.85 -3.69 -20.87
N GLU A 141 22.93 -2.96 -19.74
CA GLU A 141 23.47 -3.45 -18.46
C GLU A 141 22.39 -4.16 -17.62
N GLY A 142 21.12 -4.06 -18.04
CA GLY A 142 19.98 -4.62 -17.35
C GLY A 142 19.41 -3.71 -16.26
N ASP A 143 19.83 -2.44 -16.22
CA ASP A 143 19.24 -1.44 -15.34
C ASP A 143 17.92 -0.94 -15.93
N VAL A 144 16.96 -0.71 -15.04
CA VAL A 144 15.58 -0.37 -15.41
C VAL A 144 15.25 1.03 -14.91
N GLU A 145 14.94 1.91 -15.84
CA GLU A 145 14.36 3.22 -15.57
C GLU A 145 12.83 3.13 -15.72
N GLU A 146 12.08 3.57 -14.71
CA GLU A 146 10.62 3.56 -14.73
C GLU A 146 10.05 4.95 -14.41
N THR A 147 8.97 5.34 -15.10
CA THR A 147 8.23 6.58 -14.83
C THR A 147 6.74 6.29 -14.83
N LEU A 148 6.04 6.80 -13.81
CA LEU A 148 4.58 6.75 -13.71
C LEU A 148 4.00 8.16 -13.94
N VAL A 149 3.12 8.30 -14.92
CA VAL A 149 2.49 9.58 -15.28
C VAL A 149 0.97 9.48 -15.33
N TYR A 150 0.31 10.61 -15.10
CA TYR A 150 -1.07 10.84 -15.51
C TYR A 150 -1.10 11.13 -17.01
N VAL A 151 -2.06 10.57 -17.73
CA VAL A 151 -2.30 10.87 -19.14
C VAL A 151 -3.57 11.70 -19.24
N THR A 152 -3.43 12.94 -19.68
CA THR A 152 -4.54 13.90 -19.76
C THR A 152 -5.02 14.15 -21.19
N GLN A 153 -4.17 13.86 -22.17
CA GLN A 153 -4.52 13.87 -23.58
C GLN A 153 -3.76 12.75 -24.29
N ALA A 154 -4.43 12.07 -25.21
CA ALA A 154 -3.84 11.02 -26.03
C ALA A 154 -4.16 11.25 -27.52
N ASP A 155 -3.35 10.64 -28.40
CA ASP A 155 -3.59 10.63 -29.84
C ASP A 155 -4.66 9.60 -30.24
N ALA A 156 -4.92 9.46 -31.55
CA ALA A 156 -5.89 8.51 -32.10
C ALA A 156 -5.53 7.03 -31.81
N ASP A 157 -4.25 6.73 -31.62
CA ASP A 157 -3.73 5.39 -31.29
C ASP A 157 -3.70 5.16 -29.76
N GLY A 158 -4.09 6.18 -28.99
CA GLY A 158 -4.15 6.17 -27.54
C GLY A 158 -2.80 6.36 -26.86
N ASN A 159 -1.78 6.87 -27.56
CA ASN A 159 -0.50 7.24 -26.97
C ASN A 159 -0.59 8.59 -26.25
N PRO A 160 0.09 8.77 -25.11
CA PRO A 160 0.08 10.03 -24.37
C PRO A 160 0.66 11.20 -25.19
N ILE A 161 -0.10 12.29 -25.33
CA ILE A 161 0.37 13.58 -25.87
C ILE A 161 0.71 14.53 -24.71
N VAL A 162 -0.19 14.63 -23.73
CA VAL A 162 0.00 15.50 -22.55
C VAL A 162 -0.05 14.64 -21.30
N SER A 163 1.04 14.65 -20.55
CA SER A 163 1.20 13.87 -19.33
C SER A 163 1.90 14.66 -18.23
N SER A 164 1.71 14.22 -16.99
CA SER A 164 2.38 14.80 -15.80
C SER A 164 2.80 13.69 -14.85
N ILE A 165 3.96 13.82 -14.23
CA ILE A 165 4.48 12.82 -13.27
C ILE A 165 3.48 12.62 -12.12
N VAL A 166 3.26 11.37 -11.74
CA VAL A 166 2.42 11.01 -10.58
C VAL A 166 3.26 11.11 -9.31
N PRO A 167 2.98 12.06 -8.39
CA PRO A 167 3.69 12.14 -7.13
C PRO A 167 3.46 10.90 -6.27
N LYS A 168 4.48 10.50 -5.49
CA LYS A 168 4.41 9.32 -4.61
C LYS A 168 3.20 9.32 -3.67
N HIS A 169 2.83 10.48 -3.12
CA HIS A 169 1.69 10.60 -2.22
C HIS A 169 0.34 10.36 -2.93
N GLN A 170 0.20 10.80 -4.19
CA GLN A 170 -1.01 10.53 -4.98
C GLN A 170 -1.07 9.08 -5.46
N ARG A 171 0.07 8.49 -5.86
CA ARG A 171 0.16 7.05 -6.15
C ARG A 171 -0.30 6.19 -4.96
N ASN A 172 0.01 6.61 -3.73
CA ASN A 172 -0.37 5.93 -2.49
C ASN A 172 -1.85 6.09 -2.11
N GLN A 173 -2.66 6.81 -2.88
CA GLN A 173 -4.12 6.84 -2.67
C GLN A 173 -4.78 5.55 -3.17
N ILE A 174 -4.13 4.83 -4.09
CA ILE A 174 -4.57 3.53 -4.60
C ILE A 174 -3.66 2.45 -4.01
N HIS A 175 -4.26 1.48 -3.32
CA HIS A 175 -3.55 0.34 -2.75
C HIS A 175 -4.08 -0.98 -3.33
N LEU A 176 -3.24 -1.68 -4.06
CA LEU A 176 -3.47 -3.06 -4.46
C LEU A 176 -2.91 -4.02 -3.40
N HIS A 177 -3.79 -4.86 -2.86
CA HIS A 177 -3.42 -5.95 -1.96
C HIS A 177 -3.36 -7.26 -2.76
N TYR A 178 -2.14 -7.74 -3.01
CA TYR A 178 -1.91 -8.96 -3.77
C TYR A 178 -1.83 -10.16 -2.82
N ILE A 179 -2.75 -11.12 -2.99
CA ILE A 179 -2.77 -12.39 -2.25
C ILE A 179 -2.36 -13.50 -3.24
N PRO A 180 -1.10 -13.94 -3.25
CA PRO A 180 -0.66 -15.00 -4.15
C PRO A 180 -1.24 -16.34 -3.71
N ALA A 181 -1.41 -17.24 -4.68
CA ALA A 181 -1.70 -18.64 -4.39
C ALA A 181 -0.49 -19.28 -3.69
N ARG A 182 -0.53 -19.43 -2.36
CA ARG A 182 0.39 -20.29 -1.61
C ARG A 182 -0.38 -21.41 -0.94
N ARG A 183 0.34 -22.51 -0.69
CA ARG A 183 -0.20 -23.74 -0.10
C ARG A 183 -0.44 -23.63 1.41
N ASP A 184 0.21 -22.69 2.09
CA ASP A 184 -0.04 -22.38 3.50
C ASP A 184 -0.84 -21.07 3.63
N PRO A 185 -2.14 -21.15 3.99
CA PRO A 185 -2.98 -19.97 4.18
C PRO A 185 -2.61 -19.16 5.43
N SER A 186 -1.91 -19.75 6.41
CA SER A 186 -1.65 -19.15 7.72
C SER A 186 -0.74 -17.93 7.60
N ASP A 187 0.37 -18.05 6.85
CA ASP A 187 1.32 -16.95 6.60
C ASP A 187 0.69 -15.74 5.89
N HIS A 188 -0.29 -15.99 5.01
CA HIS A 188 -0.98 -14.93 4.26
C HIS A 188 -2.00 -14.19 5.10
N ILE A 189 -2.76 -14.92 5.91
CA ILE A 189 -3.69 -14.33 6.87
C ILE A 189 -2.90 -13.47 7.86
N ALA A 190 -1.76 -13.96 8.35
CA ALA A 190 -0.87 -13.21 9.24
C ALA A 190 -0.51 -11.84 8.68
N TYR A 191 0.10 -11.81 7.48
CA TYR A 191 0.64 -10.58 6.92
C TYR A 191 -0.46 -9.64 6.39
N GLY A 192 -1.43 -10.19 5.66
CA GLY A 192 -2.52 -9.43 5.05
C GLY A 192 -3.50 -8.87 6.09
N ALA A 193 -3.89 -9.68 7.08
CA ALA A 193 -4.78 -9.22 8.15
C ALA A 193 -4.08 -8.20 9.04
N THR A 194 -2.81 -8.39 9.40
CA THR A 194 -2.08 -7.44 10.27
C THR A 194 -1.89 -6.08 9.61
N ALA A 195 -1.57 -6.05 8.31
CA ALA A 195 -1.41 -4.78 7.59
C ALA A 195 -2.74 -4.00 7.47
N LEU A 196 -3.86 -4.69 7.22
CA LEU A 196 -5.19 -4.07 7.13
C LEU A 196 -5.74 -3.70 8.51
N LEU A 197 -5.66 -4.61 9.48
CA LEU A 197 -6.11 -4.40 10.86
C LEU A 197 -5.32 -3.28 11.53
N GLY A 198 -3.99 -3.27 11.37
CA GLY A 198 -3.15 -2.18 11.86
C GLY A 198 -3.47 -0.82 11.20
N ARG A 199 -4.03 -0.78 10.00
CA ARG A 199 -4.55 0.46 9.39
C ARG A 199 -5.90 0.85 9.96
N LEU A 200 -6.82 -0.11 10.12
CA LEU A 200 -8.13 0.14 10.75
C LEU A 200 -7.95 0.71 12.15
N LEU A 201 -7.10 0.08 12.95
CA LEU A 201 -6.78 0.53 14.30
C LEU A 201 -5.98 1.83 14.32
N ARG A 202 -5.21 2.19 13.30
CA ARG A 202 -4.62 3.55 13.25
C ARG A 202 -5.64 4.61 12.84
N ALA A 203 -6.65 4.24 12.05
CA ALA A 203 -7.71 5.12 11.60
C ALA A 203 -8.83 5.31 12.64
N THR A 204 -8.88 4.48 13.68
CA THR A 204 -9.84 4.65 14.77
C THR A 204 -9.52 5.91 15.57
N GLN A 205 -10.57 6.60 15.97
CA GLN A 205 -10.45 7.77 16.84
C GLN A 205 -10.32 7.30 18.29
N TRP A 206 -9.09 7.18 18.77
CA TRP A 206 -8.79 6.66 20.11
C TRP A 206 -9.22 7.54 21.29
N GLY A 207 -9.67 8.78 21.06
CA GLY A 207 -10.26 9.64 22.09
C GLY A 207 -9.51 9.64 23.43
N GLY A 208 -10.25 9.41 24.53
CA GLY A 208 -9.70 9.31 25.89
C GLY A 208 -9.01 7.97 26.21
N ASP A 209 -9.07 6.98 25.31
CA ASP A 209 -8.36 5.71 25.50
C ASP A 209 -6.85 5.93 25.41
N ARG A 210 -6.39 6.94 24.65
CA ARG A 210 -4.97 7.34 24.62
C ARG A 210 -4.45 7.76 25.99
N ASP A 211 -5.21 8.60 26.70
CA ASP A 211 -4.82 9.07 28.02
C ASP A 211 -4.82 7.92 29.02
N THR A 212 -5.82 7.03 28.93
CA THR A 212 -5.90 5.83 29.77
C THR A 212 -4.73 4.87 29.52
N VAL A 213 -4.38 4.62 28.26
CA VAL A 213 -3.22 3.78 27.88
C VAL A 213 -1.92 4.39 28.39
N LYS A 214 -1.78 5.72 28.31
CA LYS A 214 -0.62 6.43 28.85
C LYS A 214 -0.50 6.24 30.36
N ASP A 215 -1.57 6.44 31.11
CA ASP A 215 -1.57 6.28 32.57
C ASP A 215 -1.22 4.84 32.99
N LEU A 216 -1.74 3.82 32.28
CA LEU A 216 -1.39 2.42 32.53
C LEU A 216 0.09 2.14 32.22
N THR A 217 0.62 2.75 31.17
CA THR A 217 2.04 2.61 30.79
C THR A 217 2.97 3.27 31.82
N ASP A 218 2.56 4.40 32.38
CA ASP A 218 3.27 5.08 33.46
C ASP A 218 3.26 4.25 34.75
N GLN A 219 2.16 3.54 35.03
CA GLN A 219 2.09 2.58 36.14
C GLN A 219 3.00 1.37 35.93
N ILE A 220 3.04 0.79 34.73
CA ILE A 220 3.97 -0.30 34.37
C ILE A 220 5.43 0.17 34.56
N THR A 221 5.76 1.36 34.05
CA THR A 221 7.09 1.95 34.17
C THR A 221 7.47 2.18 35.63
N SER A 222 6.54 2.71 36.45
CA SER A 222 6.77 2.94 37.88
C SER A 222 7.00 1.63 38.64
N CYS A 223 6.22 0.58 38.32
CA CYS A 223 6.39 -0.75 38.90
C CYS A 223 7.77 -1.34 38.58
N LEU A 224 8.19 -1.27 37.31
CA LEU A 224 9.48 -1.78 36.86
C LEU A 224 10.66 -0.97 37.43
N ALA A 225 10.52 0.35 37.50
CA ALA A 225 11.50 1.23 38.14
C ALA A 225 11.66 0.94 39.64
N GLY A 226 10.60 0.51 40.32
CA GLY A 226 10.62 0.07 41.71
C GLY A 226 11.46 -1.19 41.97
N ASN A 227 11.87 -1.92 40.93
CA ASN A 227 12.80 -3.04 41.09
C ASN A 227 14.21 -2.55 41.46
N ALA A 228 14.78 -3.11 42.53
CA ALA A 228 16.08 -2.70 43.06
C ALA A 228 17.22 -2.80 42.02
N SER A 229 17.22 -3.84 41.19
CA SER A 229 18.24 -4.04 40.15
C SER A 229 18.12 -3.01 39.03
N VAL A 230 16.89 -2.68 38.64
CA VAL A 230 16.60 -1.65 37.63
C VAL A 230 17.05 -0.27 38.13
N THR A 231 16.74 0.06 39.38
CA THR A 231 17.18 1.32 40.01
C THR A 231 18.71 1.40 40.07
N ALA A 232 19.38 0.33 40.52
CA ALA A 232 20.84 0.29 40.59
C ALA A 232 21.48 0.49 39.21
N LEU A 233 20.92 -0.14 38.17
CA LEU A 233 21.37 0.03 36.79
C LEU A 233 21.19 1.47 36.30
N GLY A 234 20.02 2.08 36.54
CA GLY A 234 19.75 3.48 36.18
C GLY A 234 20.70 4.47 36.87
N GLN A 235 21.03 4.23 38.14
CA GLN A 235 22.00 5.05 38.87
C GLN A 235 23.42 4.91 38.30
N SER A 236 23.84 3.67 38.02
CA SER A 236 25.14 3.39 37.39
C SER A 236 25.27 4.08 36.03
N LEU A 237 24.24 3.95 35.18
CA LEU A 237 24.18 4.61 33.87
C LEU A 237 24.33 6.14 33.99
N ASN A 238 23.61 6.76 34.93
CA ASN A 238 23.66 8.21 35.13
C ASN A 238 25.05 8.65 35.65
N ALA A 239 25.66 7.90 36.57
CA ALA A 239 27.00 8.18 37.06
C ALA A 239 28.05 8.12 35.94
N SER A 240 28.03 7.05 35.12
CA SER A 240 28.92 6.92 33.97
C SER A 240 28.69 8.03 32.94
N TRP A 241 27.42 8.36 32.64
CA TRP A 241 27.11 9.38 31.65
C TRP A 241 27.55 10.78 32.10
N LYS A 242 27.34 11.15 33.35
CA LYS A 242 27.84 12.44 33.90
C LYS A 242 29.37 12.52 33.91
N GLY A 243 30.06 11.39 34.02
CA GLY A 243 31.52 11.33 33.87
C GLY A 243 31.98 11.67 32.45
N LEU A 244 31.20 11.26 31.43
CA LEU A 244 31.54 11.40 30.02
C LEU A 244 30.99 12.69 29.38
N HIS A 245 29.80 13.12 29.80
CA HIS A 245 29.03 14.18 29.17
C HIS A 245 28.86 15.39 30.09
N LYS A 246 29.47 16.53 29.70
CA LYS A 246 29.45 17.80 30.47
C LYS A 246 28.58 18.90 29.86
N GLY A 247 27.92 18.62 28.72
CA GLY A 247 27.04 19.57 28.05
C GLY A 247 25.71 19.76 28.79
N ALA A 248 25.05 20.89 28.54
CA ALA A 248 23.75 21.20 29.14
C ALA A 248 22.57 20.39 28.55
N PHE A 249 22.70 19.92 27.30
CA PHE A 249 21.70 19.09 26.64
C PHE A 249 21.98 17.60 26.87
N PHE A 250 20.96 16.75 27.06
CA PHE A 250 21.12 15.32 27.33
C PHE A 250 21.92 14.99 28.62
N ALA A 251 21.92 15.89 29.60
CA ALA A 251 22.69 15.73 30.84
C ALA A 251 22.19 14.61 31.77
N GLU A 252 20.94 14.17 31.61
CA GLU A 252 20.29 13.23 32.52
C GLU A 252 19.66 12.06 31.75
N PRO A 253 20.33 10.90 31.68
CA PRO A 253 19.75 9.71 31.09
C PRO A 253 18.69 9.13 32.04
N LYS A 254 17.55 8.72 31.48
CA LYS A 254 16.48 8.01 32.20
C LYS A 254 16.19 6.69 31.51
N LEU A 255 15.98 5.65 32.31
CA LEU A 255 15.55 4.34 31.82
C LEU A 255 14.02 4.33 31.73
N THR A 256 13.48 4.16 30.53
CA THR A 256 12.03 4.08 30.26
C THR A 256 11.74 2.75 29.58
N PHE A 257 10.75 2.00 30.08
CA PHE A 257 10.49 0.62 29.65
C PHE A 257 9.48 0.50 28.52
N VAL A 258 8.55 1.45 28.41
CA VAL A 258 7.53 1.46 27.35
C VAL A 258 7.24 2.92 27.02
N ASN A 259 7.23 3.26 25.73
CA ASN A 259 6.74 4.57 25.28
C ASN A 259 5.22 4.58 25.48
N SER A 260 4.68 5.63 26.10
CA SER A 260 3.23 5.77 26.40
C SER A 260 2.36 5.99 25.16
N ASP A 261 2.82 5.55 24.00
CA ASP A 261 2.17 5.76 22.72
C ASP A 261 1.37 4.50 22.35
N ILE A 262 0.08 4.70 22.16
CA ILE A 262 -0.83 3.66 21.68
C ILE A 262 -0.34 3.05 20.35
N GLU A 263 0.39 3.83 19.53
CA GLU A 263 0.99 3.31 18.30
C GLU A 263 1.99 2.19 18.53
N MET A 264 2.74 2.19 19.64
CA MET A 264 3.68 1.13 19.96
C MET A 264 2.95 -0.16 20.38
N LEU A 265 1.87 -0.05 21.15
CA LEU A 265 1.04 -1.22 21.48
C LEU A 265 0.43 -1.84 20.23
N LEU A 266 -0.05 -1.01 19.29
CA LEU A 266 -0.59 -1.48 18.02
C LEU A 266 0.46 -2.18 17.14
N ARG A 267 1.75 -1.88 17.30
CA ARG A 267 2.84 -2.60 16.59
C ARG A 267 3.09 -4.01 17.13
N HIS A 268 2.69 -4.28 18.37
CA HIS A 268 2.86 -5.58 19.03
C HIS A 268 1.60 -6.44 19.01
N MET A 269 0.55 -5.99 18.33
CA MET A 269 -0.69 -6.73 18.24
C MET A 269 -0.52 -7.95 17.34
N SER A 270 -0.93 -9.10 17.86
CA SER A 270 -1.08 -10.35 17.14
C SER A 270 -2.54 -10.72 16.93
N VAL A 271 -2.79 -11.57 15.94
CA VAL A 271 -4.09 -12.19 15.72
C VAL A 271 -3.96 -13.68 16.01
N SER A 272 -4.77 -14.18 16.93
CA SER A 272 -4.90 -15.61 17.22
C SER A 272 -6.26 -16.14 16.76
N PHE A 273 -6.31 -17.40 16.38
CA PHE A 273 -7.53 -18.09 15.99
C PHE A 273 -7.77 -19.29 16.91
N THR A 274 -9.01 -19.44 17.36
CA THR A 274 -9.47 -20.54 18.22
C THR A 274 -10.76 -21.15 17.64
N PRO A 275 -10.93 -22.49 17.65
CA PRO A 275 -9.97 -23.51 18.10
C PRO A 275 -8.94 -23.88 17.03
N GLY A 276 -7.76 -24.34 17.45
CA GLY A 276 -6.75 -24.93 16.56
C GLY A 276 -7.01 -26.42 16.26
N HIS A 277 -6.39 -26.94 15.20
CA HIS A 277 -6.31 -28.39 14.98
C HIS A 277 -5.29 -29.01 15.94
N GLY A 278 -5.74 -29.39 17.14
CA GLY A 278 -4.93 -30.03 18.18
C GLY A 278 -4.36 -29.10 19.25
N GLU A 279 -4.46 -27.78 19.06
CA GLU A 279 -4.13 -26.76 20.06
C GLU A 279 -5.35 -25.88 20.38
N ASN A 280 -5.44 -25.37 21.60
CA ASN A 280 -6.56 -24.50 22.00
C ASN A 280 -6.51 -23.12 21.32
N GLU A 281 -5.34 -22.67 20.88
CA GLU A 281 -5.12 -21.37 20.26
C GLU A 281 -3.94 -21.40 19.30
N VAL A 282 -4.15 -20.94 18.06
CA VAL A 282 -3.08 -20.77 17.08
C VAL A 282 -2.81 -19.28 16.95
N VAL A 283 -1.67 -18.84 17.47
CA VAL A 283 -1.17 -17.47 17.32
C VAL A 283 -0.48 -17.38 15.96
N VAL A 284 -0.99 -16.51 15.08
CA VAL A 284 -0.50 -16.42 13.69
C VAL A 284 0.58 -15.33 13.53
N VAL A 285 0.79 -14.48 14.55
CA VAL A 285 1.87 -13.46 14.60
C VAL A 285 2.38 -13.31 16.02
#